data_AF-A0A2S9FCM2-F1
#
_entry.id   AF-A0A2S9FCM2-F1
#
_cell.length_a   1.000
_cell.length_b   1.000
_cell.length_c   1.000
_cell.angle_alpha   90.00
_cell.angle_beta   90.00
_cell.angle_gamma   90.00
#
_symmetry.space_group_name_H-M   'P 1'
#
loop_
_entity.id
_entity.type
_entity.pdbx_description
1 polymer ?
#
loop_
_entity_poly.entity_id
_entity_poly.type
_entity_poly.pdbx_seq_one_letter_code
_entity_poly.pdbx_strand_id
1 'polypeptide(L)' 'DVDVVVGGRYLDKYARRDATWKLVERAIVTDWANVNDPSIVDLSHPITRDTPTGSMDADDPSNGFFSMLRTPPPR' A
#
# COMPACT_ATOMS: atom_id res chain seq x y z
N ASP A 1 -3.45 8.55 8.79
CA ASP A 1 -4.11 7.37 8.19
C ASP A 1 -4.11 6.21 9.16
N VAL A 2 -4.87 5.17 8.82
CA VAL A 2 -5.01 3.92 9.59
C VAL A 2 -4.55 2.78 8.70
N ASP A 3 -3.76 1.85 9.25
CA ASP A 3 -3.45 0.59 8.58
C ASP A 3 -4.02 -0.61 9.32
N VAL A 4 -4.48 -1.58 8.55
CA VAL A 4 -5.10 -2.80 9.05
C VAL A 4 -4.54 -3.98 8.28
N VAL A 5 -3.91 -4.90 9.00
CA VAL A 5 -3.45 -6.20 8.46
C VAL A 5 -4.30 -7.29 9.08
N VAL A 6 -5.02 -8.05 8.24
CA VAL A 6 -5.94 -9.10 8.69
C VAL A 6 -5.46 -10.46 8.21
N GLY A 7 -5.42 -11.43 9.11
CA GLY A 7 -5.35 -12.84 8.79
C GLY A 7 -6.72 -13.49 8.95
N GLY A 8 -7.09 -14.34 8.00
CA GLY A 8 -8.40 -14.97 8.02
C GLY A 8 -8.58 -16.03 6.94
N ARG A 9 -9.83 -16.49 6.81
CA ARG A 9 -10.23 -17.54 5.88
C ARG A 9 -11.36 -17.07 4.98
N TYR A 10 -11.27 -17.48 3.72
CA TYR A 10 -12.39 -17.42 2.79
C TYR A 10 -13.15 -18.75 2.84
N LEU A 11 -14.43 -18.67 3.12
CA LEU A 11 -15.35 -19.79 2.97
C LEU A 11 -16.14 -19.55 1.69
N ASP A 12 -15.58 -20.02 0.58
CA ASP A 12 -16.12 -19.79 -0.75
C ASP A 12 -16.90 -20.99 -1.26
N LYS A 13 -18.08 -20.70 -1.80
CA LYS A 13 -18.82 -21.65 -2.64
C LYS A 13 -18.67 -21.25 -4.09
N TYR A 14 -18.15 -22.17 -4.90
CA TYR A 14 -18.05 -22.01 -6.34
C TYR A 14 -19.02 -22.93 -7.07
N ALA A 15 -19.48 -22.50 -8.25
CA ALA A 15 -20.19 -23.35 -9.20
C ALA A 15 -19.57 -23.20 -10.59
N ARG A 16 -19.43 -24.32 -11.30
CA ARG A 16 -18.99 -24.32 -12.70
C ARG A 16 -20.21 -24.19 -13.61
N ARG A 17 -20.24 -23.16 -14.46
CA ARG A 17 -21.28 -22.89 -15.46
C ARG A 17 -20.59 -22.61 -16.79
N ASP A 18 -21.01 -23.29 -17.85
CA ASP A 18 -20.43 -23.14 -19.19
C ASP A 18 -18.90 -23.25 -19.15
N ALA A 19 -18.42 -24.34 -18.55
CA ALA A 19 -17.01 -24.65 -18.31
C ALA A 19 -16.23 -23.65 -17.43
N THR A 20 -16.85 -22.58 -16.92
CA THR A 20 -16.21 -21.51 -16.14
C THR A 20 -16.62 -21.57 -14.67
N TRP A 21 -15.67 -21.46 -13.75
CA TRP A 21 -15.96 -21.34 -12.31
C TRP A 21 -16.44 -19.93 -11.97
N LYS A 22 -17.53 -19.84 -11.20
CA LYS A 22 -18.10 -18.58 -10.71
C LYS A 22 -18.26 -18.66 -9.20
N LEU A 23 -18.02 -17.55 -8.51
CA LEU A 23 -18.29 -17.40 -7.09
C LEU A 23 -19.81 -17.33 -6.90
N VAL A 24 -20.34 -18.21 -6.07
CA VAL A 24 -21.77 -18.27 -5.72
C VAL A 24 -22.02 -17.52 -4.43
N GLU A 25 -21.14 -17.74 -3.45
CA GLU A 25 -21.23 -17.17 -2.12
C GLU A 25 -19.84 -17.11 -1.50
N ARG A 26 -19.60 -16.11 -0.66
CA ARG A 26 -18.38 -15.96 0.15
C ARG A 26 -18.77 -15.51 1.54
N ALA A 27 -18.27 -16.22 2.55
CA ALA A 27 -18.13 -15.68 3.90
C ALA A 27 -16.64 -15.48 4.19
N ILE A 28 -16.31 -14.36 4.85
CA ILE A 28 -14.96 -14.08 5.32
C ILE A 28 -14.96 -14.28 6.82
N VAL A 29 -14.04 -15.09 7.31
CA VAL A 29 -13.80 -15.26 8.75
C VAL A 29 -12.49 -14.57 9.07
N THR A 30 -12.57 -13.50 9.87
CA THR A 30 -11.38 -12.82 10.40
C THR A 30 -10.91 -13.58 11.63
N ASP A 31 -9.72 -14.15 11.55
CA ASP A 31 -9.13 -14.90 12.67
C ASP A 31 -8.31 -13.98 13.57
N TRP A 32 -7.60 -12.99 12.99
CA TRP A 32 -6.91 -11.94 13.72
C TRP A 32 -6.76 -10.67 12.89
N ALA A 33 -6.54 -9.54 13.56
CA ALA A 33 -6.21 -8.27 12.92
C ALA A 33 -5.16 -7.52 13.74
N ASN A 34 -4.20 -6.90 13.05
CA ASN A 34 -3.38 -5.82 13.58
C ASN A 34 -3.93 -4.51 13.03
N VAL A 35 -4.28 -3.58 13.92
CA VAL A 35 -4.82 -2.26 13.58
C VAL A 35 -3.91 -1.22 14.20
N ASN A 36 -3.41 -0.31 13.37
CA ASN A 36 -2.63 0.84 13.83
C ASN A 36 -3.36 2.12 13.44
N ASP A 37 -3.80 2.86 14.46
CA ASP A 37 -4.41 4.17 14.33
C ASP A 37 -3.77 5.11 15.37
N PRO A 38 -2.88 6.05 14.96
CA PRO A 38 -2.47 6.30 13.58
C PRO A 38 -1.54 5.19 13.03
N SER A 39 -1.37 5.17 11.72
CA SER A 39 -0.41 4.29 11.05
C SER A 39 1.00 4.42 11.60
N ILE A 40 1.68 3.27 11.71
CA ILE A 40 3.08 3.22 12.18
C ILE A 40 4.01 3.51 11.01
N VAL A 41 4.94 4.44 11.23
CA VAL A 41 6.07 4.67 10.35
C VAL A 41 7.31 4.04 10.99
N ASP A 42 7.74 2.89 10.45
CA ASP A 42 9.01 2.25 10.82
C ASP A 42 9.91 2.11 9.58
N LEU A 43 10.95 2.93 9.53
CA LEU A 43 11.96 2.93 8.47
C LEU A 43 13.25 2.21 8.88
N SER A 44 13.27 1.54 10.04
CA SER A 44 14.47 0.86 10.55
C SER A 44 14.77 -0.47 9.84
N HIS A 45 13.79 -1.05 9.13
CA HIS A 45 13.95 -2.31 8.44
C HIS A 45 14.99 -2.21 7.30
N PRO A 46 15.90 -3.20 7.10
CA PRO A 46 16.96 -3.11 6.09
C PRO A 46 16.48 -2.88 4.65
N ILE A 47 15.23 -3.21 4.34
CA ILE A 47 14.64 -3.04 3.00
C ILE A 47 14.52 -1.57 2.59
N THR A 48 14.44 -0.64 3.55
CA THR A 48 14.30 0.81 3.32
C THR A 48 15.60 1.59 3.55
N ARG A 49 16.71 0.90 3.86
CA ARG A 49 17.96 1.56 4.30
C ARG A 49 18.48 2.60 3.30
N ASP A 50 18.47 2.26 2.02
CA ASP A 50 19.11 3.06 0.97
C ASP A 50 18.08 3.87 0.14
N THR A 51 16.85 3.98 0.65
CA THR A 51 15.79 4.79 0.02
C THR A 51 15.68 6.14 0.72
N PRO A 52 15.65 7.27 -0.03
CA PRO A 52 15.43 8.59 0.56
C PRO A 52 14.13 8.65 1.38
N THR A 53 14.17 9.32 2.54
CA THR A 53 12.98 9.57 3.34
C THR A 53 12.28 10.82 2.82
N GLY A 54 10.97 10.73 2.57
CA GLY A 54 10.15 11.87 2.15
C GLY A 54 9.85 12.85 3.28
N SER A 55 9.50 14.07 2.92
CA SER A 55 8.98 15.09 3.84
C SER A 55 7.74 15.76 3.22
N MET A 56 6.96 16.48 4.02
CA MET A 56 5.79 17.21 3.52
C MET A 56 6.12 18.62 3.03
N ASP A 57 7.39 19.02 3.07
CA ASP A 57 7.84 20.39 2.83
C ASP A 57 8.80 20.47 1.64
N ALA A 58 9.49 21.61 1.53
CA ALA A 58 10.43 21.85 0.44
C ALA A 58 11.65 20.93 0.48
N ASP A 59 11.92 20.26 1.61
CA ASP A 59 13.05 19.34 1.77
C ASP A 59 12.76 17.94 1.18
N ASP A 60 11.55 17.71 0.65
CA ASP A 60 11.21 16.42 0.06
C ASP A 60 12.13 16.10 -1.14
N PRO A 61 12.71 14.88 -1.21
CA PRO A 61 13.62 14.50 -2.29
C PRO A 61 13.05 14.67 -3.70
N SER A 62 11.73 14.66 -3.86
CA SER A 62 11.06 14.89 -5.14
C SER A 62 11.37 16.27 -5.73
N ASN A 63 11.56 17.31 -4.91
CA ASN A 63 11.89 18.65 -5.39
C ASN A 63 13.22 18.68 -6.14
N GLY A 64 14.23 18.00 -5.59
CA GLY A 64 15.53 17.82 -6.23
C GLY A 64 15.45 16.89 -7.44
N PHE A 65 14.79 15.75 -7.30
CA PHE A 65 14.65 14.76 -8.36
C PHE A 65 14.00 15.35 -9.63
N PHE A 66 12.93 16.13 -9.47
CA PHE A 66 12.22 16.76 -10.58
C PHE A 66 12.80 18.12 -11.01
N SER A 67 13.92 18.56 -10.44
CA SER A 67 14.56 19.83 -10.85
C SER A 67 14.91 19.85 -12.35
N MET A 68 15.25 18.69 -12.91
CA MET A 68 15.60 18.51 -14.32
C MET A 68 14.43 18.76 -15.28
N LEU A 69 13.19 18.75 -14.80
CA LEU A 69 12.00 19.00 -15.60
C LEU A 69 11.61 20.48 -15.64
N ARG A 70 12.27 21.34 -14.85
CA ARG A 70 11.95 22.77 -14.79
C ARG A 70 12.55 23.50 -15.98
N THR A 71 11.73 24.25 -16.71
CA THR A 71 12.20 25.11 -17.80
C THR A 71 13.02 26.28 -17.22
N PRO A 72 14.24 26.55 -17.72
CA PRO A 72 14.98 27.72 -17.28
C PRO A 72 14.23 29.02 -17.63
N PRO A 73 14.36 30.09 -16.82
CA PRO A 73 13.73 31.36 -17.12
C PRO A 73 14.26 31.93 -18.46
N PRO A 74 13.44 32.70 -19.20
CA PRO A 74 13.88 33.36 -20.42
C PRO A 74 15.06 34.31 -20.12
N ARG A 75 16.04 34.33 -21.03
CA ARG A 75 17.23 35.21 -20.97
C ARG A 75 16.88 36.67 -21.22
#